data_AF-A0A4Q3AJQ4-F1
#
_entry.id   AF-A0A4Q3AJQ4-F1
#
_cell.length_a   1.000
_cell.length_b   1.000
_cell.length_c   1.000
_cell.angle_alpha   90.00
_cell.angle_beta   90.00
_cell.angle_gamma   90.00
#
_symmetry.space_group_name_H-M   'P 1'
#
loop_
_entity.id
_entity.type
_entity.pdbx_description
1 polymer ?
#
loop_
_entity_poly.entity_id
_entity_poly.type
_entity_poly.pdbx_seq_one_letter_code
_entity_poly.pdbx_strand_id
1 'polypeptide(L)'
;ITATFIGDASLSSRPMGRVIEPLSQMGADITATPGGRLPLMVRGMNPAVPISYTLPVASAQVKSAVLLAGLNTPGITRVIEPVPTRDHSERMLRGFGAALTVEDSPEGKIISITGEAELQPQHIVVPGDPSSAGFWMVAASIVPGSEIVIENVCMNPTRTGLVTALRMMGADISELNVREVGGEPVADLRVRHAPLKAIEVPPELAPSMIDEYPILFVAAALAEGRTVARGAHELRVKESDRIATMKIALEAAGVTLEEFEDGLAITGSAGKPLAGNAQVASKLDHRIAMSMVVAGLCAQGPITIDDVAPVATSYPDFFQTLNALAE
;
A
#
# COMPACT_ATOMS: atom_id res chain seq x y z
N ILE A 1 15.05 6.27 28.77
CA ILE A 1 14.23 7.33 28.10
C ILE A 1 12.77 7.00 28.35
N THR A 2 11.93 8.01 28.60
CA THR A 2 10.47 7.88 28.64
C THR A 2 9.89 8.77 27.54
N ALA A 3 8.97 8.23 26.74
CA ALA A 3 8.33 8.94 25.64
C ALA A 3 6.82 8.69 25.65
N THR A 4 6.03 9.69 25.27
CA THR A 4 4.58 9.58 25.12
C THR A 4 4.20 9.75 23.67
N PHE A 5 3.40 8.83 23.14
CA PHE A 5 2.86 8.86 21.79
C PHE A 5 1.37 9.23 21.85
N ILE A 6 0.98 10.22 21.07
CA ILE A 6 -0.41 10.68 20.89
C ILE A 6 -0.75 10.69 19.40
N GLY A 7 -2.03 10.69 19.05
CA GLY A 7 -2.51 10.73 17.68
C GLY A 7 -3.85 11.43 17.56
N ASP A 8 -4.32 11.63 16.34
CA ASP A 8 -5.69 12.08 16.07
C ASP A 8 -6.72 11.00 16.47
N ALA A 9 -8.01 11.28 16.24
CA ALA A 9 -9.09 10.36 16.58
C ALA A 9 -9.01 9.02 15.82
N SER A 10 -8.56 9.05 14.56
CA SER A 10 -8.42 7.85 13.73
C SER A 10 -7.30 6.96 14.27
N LEU A 11 -6.10 7.52 14.43
CA LEU A 11 -4.94 6.79 14.94
C LEU A 11 -5.15 6.29 16.38
N SER A 12 -5.84 7.07 17.21
CA SER A 12 -6.13 6.69 18.61
C SER A 12 -7.16 5.57 18.75
N SER A 13 -7.94 5.29 17.71
CA SER A 13 -8.88 4.15 17.70
C SER A 13 -8.21 2.82 17.37
N ARG A 14 -7.00 2.85 16.79
CA ARG A 14 -6.31 1.67 16.25
C ARG A 14 -5.57 0.90 17.35
N PRO A 15 -5.61 -0.45 17.32
CA PRO A 15 -4.88 -1.26 18.29
C PRO A 15 -3.37 -1.23 18.02
N MET A 16 -2.58 -0.98 19.07
CA MET A 16 -1.12 -0.96 19.05
C MET A 16 -0.50 -2.25 19.62
N GLY A 17 -1.33 -3.21 20.07
CA GLY A 17 -0.89 -4.46 20.69
C GLY A 17 0.18 -5.20 19.90
N ARG A 18 0.05 -5.26 18.57
CA ARG A 18 1.00 -5.91 17.65
C ARG A 18 2.43 -5.35 17.70
N VAL A 19 2.62 -4.10 18.14
CA VAL A 19 3.95 -3.49 18.34
C VAL A 19 4.33 -3.49 19.82
N ILE A 20 3.35 -3.32 20.72
CA ILE A 20 3.58 -3.37 22.17
C ILE A 20 4.17 -4.72 22.58
N GLU A 21 3.59 -5.82 22.11
CA GLU A 21 3.99 -7.18 22.48
C GLU A 21 5.49 -7.45 22.25
N PRO A 22 6.05 -7.31 21.04
CA PRO A 22 7.47 -7.58 20.85
C PRO A 22 8.37 -6.58 21.57
N LEU A 23 8.01 -5.29 21.65
CA LEU A 23 8.82 -4.30 22.36
C LEU A 23 8.87 -4.57 23.87
N SER A 24 7.77 -5.06 24.44
CA SER A 24 7.76 -5.52 25.83
C SER A 24 8.60 -6.77 26.06
N GLN A 25 8.68 -7.69 25.09
CA GLN A 25 9.63 -8.82 25.15
C GLN A 25 11.10 -8.35 25.13
N MET A 26 11.39 -7.23 24.48
CA MET A 26 12.71 -6.56 24.53
C MET A 26 12.97 -5.80 25.83
N GLY A 27 12.00 -5.76 26.75
CA GLY A 27 12.09 -5.14 28.07
C GLY A 27 11.45 -3.75 28.19
N ALA A 28 10.79 -3.23 27.15
CA ALA A 28 10.10 -1.95 27.25
C ALA A 28 8.86 -2.03 28.13
N ASP A 29 8.75 -1.13 29.11
CA ASP A 29 7.56 -0.94 29.92
C ASP A 29 6.62 0.03 29.19
N ILE A 30 5.48 -0.49 28.71
CA ILE A 30 4.53 0.25 27.88
C ILE A 30 3.18 0.32 28.58
N THR A 31 2.77 1.53 28.94
CA THR A 31 1.44 1.82 29.49
C THR A 31 0.56 2.43 28.41
N ALA A 32 -0.49 1.73 28.00
CA ALA A 32 -1.40 2.17 26.95
C ALA A 32 -2.82 2.43 27.50
N THR A 33 -3.60 3.22 26.76
CA THR A 33 -5.04 3.39 27.00
C THR A 33 -5.78 2.05 26.81
N PRO A 34 -6.91 1.78 27.51
CA PRO A 34 -7.65 0.51 27.40
C PRO A 34 -7.87 0.05 25.96
N GLY A 35 -7.68 -1.25 25.73
CA GLY A 35 -7.65 -1.85 24.39
C GLY A 35 -6.31 -1.72 23.66
N GLY A 36 -5.24 -1.30 24.35
CA GLY A 36 -3.91 -1.17 23.77
C GLY A 36 -3.82 -0.05 22.74
N ARG A 37 -4.38 1.12 23.07
CA ARG A 37 -4.55 2.26 22.16
C ARG A 37 -3.73 3.47 22.59
N LEU A 38 -3.62 4.46 21.71
CA LEU A 38 -3.09 5.78 22.08
C LEU A 38 -4.09 6.55 22.97
N PRO A 39 -3.63 7.50 23.79
CA PRO A 39 -2.23 7.76 24.13
C PRO A 39 -1.55 6.56 24.80
N LEU A 40 -0.25 6.38 24.51
CA LEU A 40 0.59 5.39 25.20
C LEU A 40 1.92 6.00 25.62
N MET A 41 2.46 5.51 26.73
CA MET A 41 3.75 5.89 27.27
C MET A 41 4.69 4.70 27.21
N VAL A 42 5.89 4.92 26.68
CA VAL A 42 6.96 3.92 26.58
C VAL A 42 8.10 4.34 27.50
N ARG A 43 8.51 3.44 28.38
CA ARG A 43 9.77 3.53 29.12
C ARG A 43 10.69 2.42 28.63
N GLY A 44 11.74 2.82 27.90
CA GLY A 44 12.72 1.87 27.36
C GLY A 44 13.64 1.28 28.43
N MET A 45 14.16 0.09 28.17
CA MET A 45 15.19 -0.59 28.97
C MET A 45 16.59 -0.30 28.39
N ASN A 46 17.62 -0.24 29.25
CA ASN A 46 19.02 -0.14 28.83
C ASN A 46 19.93 -0.95 29.78
N PRO A 47 20.60 -2.02 29.31
CA PRO A 47 20.50 -2.59 27.96
C PRO A 47 19.14 -3.26 27.73
N ALA A 48 18.58 -3.13 26.53
CA ALA A 48 17.42 -3.90 26.10
C ALA A 48 17.82 -5.36 25.79
N VAL A 49 16.83 -6.25 25.62
CA VAL A 49 17.07 -7.67 25.34
C VAL A 49 16.84 -7.96 23.85
N PRO A 50 17.80 -8.56 23.12
CA PRO A 50 17.58 -8.98 21.74
C PRO A 50 16.62 -10.18 21.72
N ILE A 51 15.71 -10.19 20.75
CA ILE A 51 14.70 -11.24 20.62
C ILE A 51 14.75 -11.89 19.24
N SER A 52 14.13 -13.06 19.12
CA SER A 52 13.76 -13.66 17.84
C SER A 52 12.24 -13.69 17.76
N TYR A 53 11.66 -12.85 16.90
CA TYR A 53 10.21 -12.62 16.86
C TYR A 53 9.62 -13.05 15.52
N THR A 54 8.74 -14.06 15.55
CA THR A 54 7.96 -14.46 14.38
C THR A 54 6.75 -13.55 14.25
N LEU A 55 6.59 -12.92 13.09
CA LEU A 55 5.45 -12.05 12.82
C LEU A 55 4.16 -12.87 12.80
N PRO A 56 3.19 -12.59 13.72
CA PRO A 56 1.92 -13.31 13.74
C PRO A 56 1.01 -12.94 12.56
N VAL A 57 1.27 -11.77 11.95
CA VAL A 57 0.56 -11.23 10.78
C VAL A 57 1.57 -10.59 9.83
N ALA A 58 1.26 -10.57 8.54
CA ALA A 58 2.10 -9.95 7.51
C ALA A 58 2.12 -8.42 7.64
N SER A 59 2.90 -7.89 8.59
CA SER A 59 2.97 -6.46 8.89
C SER A 59 4.40 -5.92 8.86
N ALA A 60 4.72 -5.17 7.79
CA ALA A 60 5.97 -4.45 7.67
C ALA A 60 6.21 -3.47 8.84
N GLN A 61 5.15 -2.90 9.41
CA GLN A 61 5.26 -1.95 10.54
C GLN A 61 5.78 -2.63 11.82
N VAL A 62 5.32 -3.85 12.11
CA VAL A 62 5.79 -4.61 13.28
C VAL A 62 7.25 -5.01 13.06
N LYS A 63 7.60 -5.49 11.87
CA LYS A 63 8.99 -5.76 11.47
C LYS A 63 9.89 -4.54 11.70
N SER A 64 9.52 -3.38 11.14
CA SER A 64 10.28 -2.14 11.29
C SER A 64 10.47 -1.75 12.75
N ALA A 65 9.42 -1.84 13.58
CA ALA A 65 9.51 -1.49 14.99
C ALA A 65 10.53 -2.36 15.75
N VAL A 66 10.52 -3.68 15.50
CA VAL A 66 11.48 -4.61 16.13
C VAL A 66 12.90 -4.38 15.63
N LEU A 67 13.09 -4.17 14.32
CA LEU A 67 14.41 -3.90 13.75
C LEU A 67 15.00 -2.57 14.27
N LEU A 68 14.17 -1.51 14.35
CA LEU A 68 14.59 -0.22 14.89
C LEU A 68 14.93 -0.30 16.39
N ALA A 69 14.16 -1.06 17.17
CA ALA A 69 14.53 -1.34 18.57
C ALA A 69 15.84 -2.14 18.66
N GLY A 70 16.07 -3.05 17.71
CA GLY A 70 17.30 -3.82 17.57
C GLY A 70 18.55 -2.95 17.40
N LEU A 71 18.47 -1.79 16.75
CA LEU A 71 19.62 -0.89 16.54
C LEU A 71 20.34 -0.50 17.83
N ASN A 72 19.59 -0.28 18.92
CA ASN A 72 20.13 0.13 20.22
C ASN A 72 20.12 -1.03 21.25
N THR A 73 20.07 -2.28 20.79
CA THR A 73 20.00 -3.47 21.65
C THR A 73 21.26 -4.33 21.46
N PRO A 74 22.08 -4.56 22.51
CA PRO A 74 23.28 -5.39 22.37
C PRO A 74 22.95 -6.80 21.89
N GLY A 75 23.68 -7.29 20.88
CA GLY A 75 23.49 -8.62 20.28
C GLY A 75 22.72 -8.60 18.95
N ILE A 76 22.09 -9.74 18.61
CA ILE A 76 21.40 -9.92 17.33
C ILE A 76 19.89 -10.05 17.57
N THR A 77 19.13 -9.08 17.08
CA THR A 77 17.66 -9.14 17.04
C THR A 77 17.23 -9.74 15.71
N ARG A 78 16.29 -10.69 15.74
CA ARG A 78 15.77 -11.40 14.57
C ARG A 78 14.27 -11.19 14.41
N VAL A 79 13.84 -10.94 13.19
CA VAL A 79 12.43 -11.00 12.78
C VAL A 79 12.26 -12.14 11.79
N ILE A 80 11.31 -13.02 12.05
CA ILE A 80 10.94 -14.12 11.15
C ILE A 80 9.63 -13.72 10.47
N GLU A 81 9.65 -13.64 9.15
CA GLU A 81 8.58 -13.17 8.29
C GLU A 81 8.05 -14.34 7.44
N PRO A 82 6.95 -15.00 7.85
CA PRO A 82 6.39 -16.15 7.11
C PRO A 82 5.89 -15.77 5.71
N VAL A 83 5.34 -14.57 5.57
CA VAL A 83 4.86 -14.01 4.30
C VAL A 83 5.60 -12.69 4.05
N PRO A 84 6.32 -12.56 2.92
CA PRO A 84 7.08 -11.36 2.63
C PRO A 84 6.25 -10.08 2.71
N THR A 85 6.81 -9.05 3.35
CA THR A 85 6.22 -7.70 3.40
C THR A 85 7.20 -6.68 2.84
N ARG A 86 6.76 -5.41 2.73
CA ARG A 86 7.60 -4.30 2.25
C ARG A 86 8.96 -4.28 2.97
N ASP A 87 10.05 -4.21 2.22
CA ASP A 87 11.44 -4.37 2.72
C ASP A 87 12.23 -3.04 2.81
N HIS A 88 11.53 -1.90 2.82
CA HIS A 88 12.14 -0.57 2.89
C HIS A 88 13.06 -0.40 4.10
N SER A 89 12.68 -0.93 5.27
CA SER A 89 13.53 -0.84 6.47
C SER A 89 14.84 -1.59 6.29
N GLU A 90 14.79 -2.79 5.73
CA GLU A 90 15.96 -3.63 5.49
C GLU A 90 16.90 -2.99 4.47
N ARG A 91 16.36 -2.41 3.40
CA ARG A 91 17.14 -1.69 2.37
C ARG A 91 17.77 -0.43 2.94
N MET A 92 16.97 0.43 3.57
CA MET A 92 17.45 1.68 4.13
C MET A 92 18.46 1.43 5.25
N LEU A 93 18.17 0.55 6.23
CA LEU A 93 19.11 0.29 7.33
C LEU A 93 20.46 -0.22 6.82
N ARG A 94 20.48 -1.11 5.81
CA ARG A 94 21.74 -1.51 5.14
C ARG A 94 22.43 -0.33 4.46
N GLY A 95 21.68 0.51 3.75
CA GLY A 95 22.20 1.73 3.11
C GLY A 95 22.81 2.73 4.09
N PHE A 96 22.28 2.80 5.32
CA PHE A 96 22.84 3.61 6.42
C PHE A 96 24.00 2.91 7.16
N GLY A 97 24.43 1.71 6.73
CA GLY A 97 25.57 1.00 7.31
C GLY A 97 25.23 0.03 8.45
N ALA A 98 23.96 -0.23 8.74
CA ALA A 98 23.59 -1.24 9.72
C ALA A 98 24.02 -2.65 9.24
N ALA A 99 24.60 -3.45 10.15
CA ALA A 99 24.88 -4.85 9.91
C ALA A 99 23.58 -5.67 9.97
N LEU A 100 22.93 -5.79 8.81
CA LEU A 100 21.65 -6.48 8.63
C LEU A 100 21.76 -7.55 7.53
N THR A 101 21.30 -8.77 7.83
CA THR A 101 21.19 -9.88 6.88
C THR A 101 19.73 -10.28 6.67
N VAL A 102 19.43 -10.80 5.48
CA VAL A 102 18.12 -11.38 5.13
C VAL A 102 18.40 -12.75 4.52
N GLU A 103 17.88 -13.80 5.14
CA GLU A 103 18.12 -15.19 4.76
C GLU A 103 16.78 -15.90 4.53
N ASP A 104 16.70 -16.76 3.51
CA ASP A 104 15.53 -17.63 3.31
C ASP A 104 15.63 -18.86 4.22
N SER A 105 14.53 -19.23 4.87
CA SER A 105 14.40 -20.40 5.73
C SER A 105 13.08 -21.14 5.48
N PRO A 106 12.92 -22.39 5.98
CA PRO A 106 11.65 -23.11 5.92
C PRO A 106 10.48 -22.38 6.59
N GLU A 107 10.77 -21.49 7.55
CA GLU A 107 9.79 -20.70 8.29
C GLU A 107 9.46 -19.33 7.65
N GLY A 108 10.11 -18.99 6.53
CA GLY A 108 9.95 -17.71 5.82
C GLY A 108 11.28 -16.97 5.68
N LYS A 109 11.24 -15.63 5.68
CA LYS A 109 12.46 -14.80 5.67
C LYS A 109 12.92 -14.51 7.09
N ILE A 110 14.19 -14.73 7.37
CA ILE A 110 14.83 -14.35 8.64
C ILE A 110 15.63 -13.07 8.41
N ILE A 111 15.17 -11.97 9.01
CA ILE A 111 15.87 -10.69 9.03
C ILE A 111 16.62 -10.57 10.35
N SER A 112 17.95 -10.47 10.29
CA SER A 112 18.80 -10.32 11.49
C SER A 112 19.48 -8.96 11.47
N ILE A 113 19.39 -8.22 12.58
CA ILE A 113 20.12 -6.95 12.76
C ILE A 113 21.02 -7.04 13.99
N THR A 114 22.29 -6.66 13.82
CA THR A 114 23.23 -6.53 14.94
C THR A 114 23.09 -5.14 15.53
N GLY A 115 22.76 -5.08 16.82
CA GLY A 115 22.56 -3.83 17.53
C GLY A 115 23.83 -3.24 18.13
N GLU A 116 23.64 -2.12 18.83
CA GLU A 116 24.69 -1.11 19.05
C GLU A 116 25.26 -0.63 17.70
N ALA A 117 24.34 -0.43 16.74
CA ALA A 117 24.67 -0.09 15.37
C ALA A 117 25.03 1.40 15.24
N GLU A 118 26.17 1.69 14.62
CA GLU A 118 26.50 3.04 14.15
C GLU A 118 25.96 3.25 12.74
N LEU A 119 25.07 4.23 12.58
CA LEU A 119 24.52 4.60 11.27
C LEU A 119 25.26 5.80 10.68
N GLN A 120 25.48 5.77 9.37
CA GLN A 120 26.11 6.82 8.60
C GLN A 120 25.05 7.68 7.89
N PRO A 121 25.15 9.01 7.94
CA PRO A 121 24.23 9.88 7.20
C PRO A 121 24.34 9.62 5.69
N GLN A 122 23.20 9.62 5.00
CA GLN A 122 23.10 9.35 3.55
C GLN A 122 22.43 10.51 2.82
N HIS A 123 22.75 10.67 1.53
CA HIS A 123 21.98 11.52 0.61
C HIS A 123 20.95 10.67 -0.12
N ILE A 124 19.66 10.91 0.12
CA ILE A 124 18.57 10.08 -0.40
C ILE A 124 17.68 10.92 -1.32
N VAL A 125 17.56 10.46 -2.56
CA VAL A 125 16.50 10.91 -3.46
C VAL A 125 15.33 9.94 -3.27
N VAL A 126 14.22 10.42 -2.70
CA VAL A 126 13.06 9.57 -2.43
C VAL A 126 12.38 9.20 -3.76
N PRO A 127 12.23 7.91 -4.09
CA PRO A 127 11.51 7.50 -5.28
C PRO A 127 10.03 7.92 -5.24
N GLY A 128 9.42 8.08 -6.41
CA GLY A 128 7.99 8.31 -6.57
C GLY A 128 7.17 7.12 -6.04
N ASP A 129 6.02 7.43 -5.44
CA ASP A 129 5.17 6.43 -4.81
C ASP A 129 4.40 5.59 -5.85
N PRO A 130 4.60 4.27 -5.93
CA PRO A 130 3.86 3.41 -6.85
C PRO A 130 2.36 3.38 -6.56
N SER A 131 1.95 3.65 -5.32
CA SER A 131 0.53 3.78 -4.96
C SER A 131 -0.12 4.98 -5.65
N SER A 132 0.55 6.14 -5.63
CA SER A 132 0.07 7.35 -6.31
C SER A 132 0.17 7.22 -7.83
N ALA A 133 1.26 6.63 -8.33
CA ALA A 133 1.40 6.30 -9.75
C ALA A 133 0.27 5.38 -10.26
N GLY A 134 -0.26 4.51 -9.39
CA GLY A 134 -1.36 3.58 -9.69
C GLY A 134 -2.59 4.23 -10.28
N PHE A 135 -2.98 5.41 -9.79
CA PHE A 135 -4.12 6.15 -10.33
C PHE A 135 -3.90 6.55 -11.80
N TRP A 136 -2.70 7.01 -12.12
CA TRP A 136 -2.34 7.43 -13.47
C TRP A 136 -2.11 6.24 -14.40
N MET A 137 -1.51 5.15 -13.91
CA MET A 137 -1.38 3.90 -14.66
C MET A 137 -2.75 3.38 -15.11
N VAL A 138 -3.74 3.38 -14.20
CA VAL A 138 -5.09 2.95 -14.54
C VAL A 138 -5.80 3.96 -15.43
N ALA A 139 -5.73 5.26 -15.13
CA ALA A 139 -6.33 6.30 -15.97
C ALA A 139 -5.86 6.23 -17.43
N ALA A 140 -4.55 6.16 -17.66
CA ALA A 140 -4.00 6.06 -19.01
C ALA A 140 -4.32 4.71 -19.68
N SER A 141 -4.47 3.63 -18.91
CA SER A 141 -4.88 2.34 -19.47
C SER A 141 -6.33 2.35 -19.95
N ILE A 142 -7.25 3.01 -19.22
CA ILE A 142 -8.69 2.93 -19.48
C ILE A 142 -9.23 4.04 -20.40
N VAL A 143 -8.59 5.21 -20.46
CA VAL A 143 -9.06 6.35 -21.26
C VAL A 143 -8.52 6.26 -22.69
N PRO A 144 -9.37 6.10 -23.72
CA PRO A 144 -8.94 5.98 -25.11
C PRO A 144 -8.07 7.15 -25.59
N GLY A 145 -6.99 6.84 -26.32
CA GLY A 145 -6.06 7.84 -26.86
C GLY A 145 -5.01 8.35 -25.87
N SER A 146 -5.01 7.84 -24.63
CA SER A 146 -4.05 8.27 -23.61
C SER A 146 -2.66 7.68 -23.81
N GLU A 147 -1.66 8.50 -23.53
CA GLU A 147 -0.27 8.10 -23.37
C GLU A 147 0.39 9.02 -22.34
N ILE A 148 0.96 8.45 -21.28
CA ILE A 148 1.66 9.21 -20.24
C ILE A 148 3.01 8.56 -19.91
N VAL A 149 3.92 9.37 -19.39
CA VAL A 149 5.15 8.90 -18.73
C VAL A 149 5.09 9.34 -17.27
N ILE A 150 5.14 8.37 -16.36
CA ILE A 150 5.23 8.61 -14.92
C ILE A 150 6.68 8.42 -14.52
N GLU A 151 7.37 9.50 -14.21
CA GLU A 151 8.80 9.46 -13.93
C GLU A 151 9.09 8.96 -12.51
N ASN A 152 10.25 8.31 -12.35
CA ASN A 152 10.88 8.01 -11.07
C ASN A 152 10.03 7.14 -10.12
N VAL A 153 9.24 6.19 -10.63
CA VAL A 153 8.39 5.30 -9.83
C VAL A 153 9.23 4.22 -9.13
N CYS A 154 9.02 4.03 -7.83
CA CYS A 154 9.62 2.92 -7.10
C CYS A 154 9.10 1.58 -7.64
N MET A 155 10.02 0.77 -8.17
CA MET A 155 9.76 -0.55 -8.74
C MET A 155 10.10 -1.68 -7.76
N ASN A 156 10.02 -1.40 -6.45
CA ASN A 156 10.22 -2.43 -5.44
C ASN A 156 9.17 -3.55 -5.61
N PRO A 157 9.57 -4.83 -5.79
CA PRO A 157 8.64 -5.93 -6.02
C PRO A 157 7.54 -6.09 -4.95
N THR A 158 7.81 -5.63 -3.73
CA THR A 158 6.85 -5.64 -2.61
C THR A 158 5.78 -4.53 -2.71
N ARG A 159 5.86 -3.68 -3.74
CA ARG A 159 4.99 -2.52 -3.99
C ARG A 159 4.38 -2.49 -5.40
N THR A 160 4.84 -3.36 -6.30
CA THR A 160 4.48 -3.29 -7.72
C THR A 160 3.42 -4.30 -8.13
N GLY A 161 2.66 -4.86 -7.17
CA GLY A 161 1.63 -5.85 -7.51
C GLY A 161 0.59 -5.32 -8.48
N LEU A 162 0.23 -4.04 -8.39
CA LEU A 162 -0.69 -3.40 -9.34
C LEU A 162 -0.12 -3.38 -10.76
N VAL A 163 1.18 -3.07 -10.92
CA VAL A 163 1.84 -3.09 -12.23
C VAL A 163 1.77 -4.50 -12.84
N THR A 164 2.06 -5.52 -12.04
CA THR A 164 1.95 -6.92 -12.45
C THR A 164 0.51 -7.28 -12.83
N ALA A 165 -0.47 -6.94 -12.00
CA ALA A 165 -1.88 -7.21 -12.26
C ALA A 165 -2.37 -6.52 -13.55
N LEU A 166 -2.04 -5.25 -13.76
CA LEU A 166 -2.40 -4.52 -14.97
C LEU A 166 -1.75 -5.13 -16.22
N ARG A 167 -0.48 -5.55 -16.15
CA ARG A 167 0.17 -6.28 -17.24
C ARG A 167 -0.50 -7.63 -17.52
N MET A 168 -0.93 -8.37 -16.50
CA MET A 168 -1.72 -9.60 -16.66
C MET A 168 -3.08 -9.32 -17.33
N MET A 169 -3.69 -8.18 -17.04
CA MET A 169 -4.90 -7.70 -17.73
C MET A 169 -4.63 -7.23 -19.16
N GLY A 170 -3.37 -7.12 -19.61
CA GLY A 170 -2.99 -6.68 -20.95
C GLY A 170 -2.72 -5.18 -21.09
N ALA A 171 -2.54 -4.44 -19.99
CA ALA A 171 -2.16 -3.03 -20.04
C ALA A 171 -0.78 -2.84 -20.73
N ASP A 172 -0.65 -1.77 -21.52
CA ASP A 172 0.59 -1.38 -22.20
C ASP A 172 1.44 -0.52 -21.25
N ILE A 173 2.21 -1.19 -20.38
CA ILE A 173 3.10 -0.56 -19.39
C ILE A 173 4.54 -0.99 -19.63
N SER A 174 5.36 -0.05 -20.08
CA SER A 174 6.80 -0.24 -20.33
C SER A 174 7.66 0.52 -19.32
N GLU A 175 8.73 -0.11 -18.86
CA GLU A 175 9.73 0.49 -17.99
C GLU A 175 10.82 1.18 -18.83
N LEU A 176 11.10 2.43 -18.51
CA LEU A 176 12.14 3.26 -19.10
C LEU A 176 13.14 3.64 -18.01
N ASN A 177 14.39 3.93 -18.40
CA ASN A 177 15.43 4.47 -17.51
C ASN A 177 15.57 3.72 -16.16
N VAL A 178 15.56 2.38 -16.20
CA VAL A 178 15.68 1.52 -15.01
C VAL A 178 17.00 1.80 -14.29
N ARG A 179 16.91 2.04 -12.98
CA ARG A 179 18.02 2.48 -12.14
C ARG A 179 17.80 2.07 -10.68
N GLU A 180 18.81 2.27 -9.86
CA GLU A 180 18.71 2.12 -8.41
C GLU A 180 18.92 3.49 -7.74
N VAL A 181 18.05 3.83 -6.80
CA VAL A 181 18.10 5.09 -6.04
C VAL A 181 17.90 4.78 -4.57
N GLY A 182 18.90 5.05 -3.73
CA GLY A 182 18.80 4.80 -2.28
C GLY A 182 18.57 3.33 -1.92
N GLY A 183 19.05 2.38 -2.73
CA GLY A 183 18.82 0.94 -2.55
C GLY A 183 17.45 0.43 -3.02
N GLU A 184 16.62 1.32 -3.58
CA GLU A 184 15.34 0.99 -4.18
C GLU A 184 15.47 0.90 -5.71
N PRO A 185 14.91 -0.13 -6.36
CA PRO A 185 14.79 -0.16 -7.81
C PRO A 185 13.77 0.90 -8.25
N VAL A 186 14.08 1.63 -9.32
CA VAL A 186 13.27 2.74 -9.83
C VAL A 186 13.24 2.69 -11.35
N ALA A 187 12.10 3.06 -11.94
CA ALA A 187 11.95 3.24 -13.39
C ALA A 187 10.98 4.38 -13.68
N ASP A 188 11.07 4.93 -14.89
CA ASP A 188 9.99 5.74 -15.43
C ASP A 188 9.01 4.80 -16.15
N LEU A 189 7.71 4.99 -15.98
CA LEU A 189 6.68 4.11 -16.55
C LEU A 189 5.97 4.81 -17.69
N ARG A 190 6.17 4.33 -18.92
CA ARG A 190 5.34 4.75 -20.06
C ARG A 190 4.12 3.85 -20.13
N VAL A 191 2.94 4.48 -20.03
CA VAL A 191 1.63 3.82 -20.01
C VAL A 191 0.81 4.34 -21.18
N ARG A 192 0.27 3.42 -21.98
CA ARG A 192 -0.61 3.74 -23.11
C ARG A 192 -1.95 3.06 -22.93
N HIS A 193 -2.98 3.66 -23.53
CA HIS A 193 -4.29 3.04 -23.60
C HIS A 193 -4.21 1.66 -24.26
N ALA A 194 -4.80 0.66 -23.62
CA ALA A 194 -4.93 -0.69 -24.13
C ALA A 194 -6.24 -1.33 -23.61
N PRO A 195 -6.97 -2.10 -24.44
CA PRO A 195 -8.10 -2.89 -23.96
C PRO A 195 -7.66 -3.87 -22.88
N LEU A 196 -8.27 -3.77 -21.70
CA LEU A 196 -7.99 -4.67 -20.58
C LEU A 196 -8.86 -5.91 -20.65
N LYS A 197 -8.32 -7.05 -20.21
CA LYS A 197 -9.02 -8.33 -20.05
C LYS A 197 -9.07 -8.71 -18.59
N ALA A 198 -10.13 -9.41 -18.23
CA ALA A 198 -10.29 -9.91 -16.88
C ALA A 198 -9.25 -10.96 -16.50
N ILE A 199 -8.90 -10.97 -15.23
CA ILE A 199 -7.99 -11.95 -14.62
C ILE A 199 -8.57 -12.49 -13.32
N GLU A 200 -8.10 -13.67 -12.92
CA GLU A 200 -8.15 -14.07 -11.51
C GLU A 200 -6.85 -13.59 -10.87
N VAL A 201 -6.94 -12.64 -9.95
CA VAL A 201 -5.77 -12.07 -9.28
C VAL A 201 -5.16 -13.13 -8.38
N PRO A 202 -3.88 -13.50 -8.59
CA PRO A 202 -3.22 -14.48 -7.73
C PRO A 202 -3.20 -13.98 -6.27
N PRO A 203 -3.67 -14.77 -5.29
CA PRO A 203 -3.73 -14.33 -3.89
C PRO A 203 -2.37 -13.86 -3.32
N GLU A 204 -1.27 -14.44 -3.79
CA GLU A 204 0.10 -14.07 -3.42
C GLU A 204 0.50 -12.65 -3.87
N LEU A 205 -0.23 -12.08 -4.83
CA LEU A 205 0.00 -10.71 -5.30
C LEU A 205 -0.59 -9.68 -4.33
N ALA A 206 -1.62 -10.06 -3.56
CA ALA A 206 -2.38 -9.16 -2.70
C ALA A 206 -1.51 -8.35 -1.73
N PRO A 207 -0.52 -8.93 -1.01
CA PRO A 207 0.32 -8.17 -0.08
C PRO A 207 1.12 -7.05 -0.75
N SER A 208 1.50 -7.25 -2.01
CA SER A 208 2.34 -6.30 -2.78
C SER A 208 1.55 -5.14 -3.41
N MET A 209 0.21 -5.16 -3.31
CA MET A 209 -0.66 -4.13 -3.86
C MET A 209 -1.93 -3.89 -3.03
N ILE A 210 -1.91 -4.23 -1.74
CA ILE A 210 -3.12 -4.24 -0.92
C ILE A 210 -3.83 -2.89 -0.91
N ASP A 211 -3.08 -1.79 -0.99
CA ASP A 211 -3.65 -0.45 -0.97
C ASP A 211 -4.13 0.01 -2.37
N GLU A 212 -3.85 -0.75 -3.42
CA GLU A 212 -4.19 -0.48 -4.82
C GLU A 212 -5.44 -1.24 -5.29
N TYR A 213 -6.03 -2.10 -4.46
CA TYR A 213 -7.28 -2.80 -4.79
C TYR A 213 -8.40 -1.85 -5.23
N PRO A 214 -8.66 -0.70 -4.57
CA PRO A 214 -9.68 0.24 -5.03
C PRO A 214 -9.50 0.67 -6.50
N ILE A 215 -8.29 1.00 -6.92
CA ILE A 215 -8.03 1.43 -8.30
C ILE A 215 -7.97 0.24 -9.27
N LEU A 216 -7.54 -0.94 -8.82
CA LEU A 216 -7.65 -2.18 -9.58
C LEU A 216 -9.12 -2.54 -9.86
N PHE A 217 -10.03 -2.33 -8.91
CA PHE A 217 -11.47 -2.57 -9.12
C PHE A 217 -12.05 -1.67 -10.22
N VAL A 218 -11.57 -0.42 -10.33
CA VAL A 218 -11.93 0.48 -11.42
C VAL A 218 -11.41 -0.05 -12.76
N ALA A 219 -10.16 -0.51 -12.82
CA ALA A 219 -9.62 -1.15 -14.03
C ALA A 219 -10.44 -2.38 -14.42
N ALA A 220 -10.81 -3.22 -13.44
CA ALA A 220 -11.64 -4.41 -13.65
C ALA A 220 -13.06 -4.08 -14.14
N ALA A 221 -13.66 -2.99 -13.68
CA ALA A 221 -14.98 -2.54 -14.11
C ALA A 221 -15.03 -2.15 -15.60
N LEU A 222 -13.88 -1.81 -16.19
CA LEU A 222 -13.75 -1.45 -17.60
C LEU A 222 -13.10 -2.56 -18.45
N ALA A 223 -12.69 -3.68 -17.85
CA ALA A 223 -12.08 -4.79 -18.56
C ALA A 223 -13.11 -5.66 -19.32
N GLU A 224 -12.66 -6.48 -20.26
CA GLU A 224 -13.45 -7.52 -20.90
C GLU A 224 -13.51 -8.78 -20.01
N GLY A 225 -14.71 -9.17 -19.57
CA GLY A 225 -14.94 -10.38 -18.79
C GLY A 225 -15.12 -10.14 -17.29
N ARG A 226 -14.93 -11.17 -16.47
CA ARG A 226 -15.14 -11.14 -15.01
C ARG A 226 -13.83 -11.28 -14.26
N THR A 227 -13.37 -10.21 -13.63
CA THR A 227 -12.15 -10.21 -12.79
C THR A 227 -12.49 -10.69 -11.39
N VAL A 228 -11.67 -11.55 -10.79
CA VAL A 228 -11.84 -12.04 -9.42
C VAL A 228 -10.62 -11.64 -8.61
N ALA A 229 -10.80 -10.80 -7.58
CA ALA A 229 -9.70 -10.29 -6.76
C ALA A 229 -10.00 -10.62 -5.28
N ARG A 230 -9.32 -11.64 -4.76
CA ARG A 230 -9.49 -12.22 -3.40
C ARG A 230 -8.24 -11.99 -2.55
N GLY A 231 -8.22 -12.51 -1.31
CA GLY A 231 -7.07 -12.49 -0.41
C GLY A 231 -6.84 -11.15 0.30
N ALA A 232 -7.82 -10.25 0.30
CA ALA A 232 -7.69 -8.86 0.72
C ALA A 232 -8.47 -8.52 2.00
N HIS A 233 -8.58 -9.45 2.96
CA HIS A 233 -9.27 -9.23 4.25
C HIS A 233 -8.84 -7.94 4.97
N GLU A 234 -7.55 -7.59 4.88
CA GLU A 234 -6.97 -6.37 5.47
C GLU A 234 -7.64 -5.08 4.99
N LEU A 235 -8.31 -5.08 3.82
CA LEU A 235 -9.04 -3.92 3.29
C LEU A 235 -10.23 -3.50 4.16
N ARG A 236 -10.79 -4.41 4.96
CA ARG A 236 -11.94 -4.09 5.82
C ARG A 236 -11.58 -3.26 7.04
N VAL A 237 -10.30 -3.19 7.40
CA VAL A 237 -9.77 -2.54 8.61
C VAL A 237 -8.80 -1.40 8.31
N LYS A 238 -8.90 -0.83 7.09
CA LYS A 238 -8.15 0.35 6.66
C LYS A 238 -8.82 1.62 7.19
N GLU A 239 -8.58 2.77 6.56
CA GLU A 239 -9.25 4.04 6.85
C GLU A 239 -10.78 3.92 6.74
N SER A 240 -11.25 3.01 5.89
CA SER A 240 -12.62 2.55 5.77
C SER A 240 -12.66 1.03 5.53
N ASP A 241 -13.85 0.41 5.56
CA ASP A 241 -14.03 -0.89 4.90
C ASP A 241 -14.00 -0.67 3.38
N ARG A 242 -12.81 -0.79 2.79
CA ARG A 242 -12.60 -0.49 1.37
C ARG A 242 -13.32 -1.44 0.44
N ILE A 243 -13.56 -2.69 0.85
CA ILE A 243 -14.32 -3.67 0.05
C ILE A 243 -15.78 -3.23 -0.03
N ALA A 244 -16.41 -3.04 1.12
CA ALA A 244 -17.81 -2.63 1.19
C ALA A 244 -18.04 -1.25 0.54
N THR A 245 -17.10 -0.33 0.73
CA THR A 245 -17.19 1.03 0.17
C THR A 245 -17.06 1.02 -1.35
N MET A 246 -16.08 0.31 -1.91
CA MET A 246 -15.92 0.20 -3.37
C MET A 246 -17.08 -0.52 -4.04
N LYS A 247 -17.63 -1.56 -3.40
CA LYS A 247 -18.83 -2.25 -3.86
C LYS A 247 -19.97 -1.25 -4.09
N ILE A 248 -20.34 -0.51 -3.05
CA ILE A 248 -21.43 0.47 -3.10
C ILE A 248 -21.15 1.54 -4.16
N ALA A 249 -19.92 2.06 -4.21
CA ALA A 249 -19.54 3.11 -5.15
C ALA A 249 -19.61 2.67 -6.62
N LEU A 250 -19.13 1.46 -6.93
CA LEU A 250 -19.15 0.90 -8.28
C LEU A 250 -20.56 0.46 -8.70
N GLU A 251 -21.34 -0.16 -7.80
CA GLU A 251 -22.76 -0.48 -8.05
C GLU A 251 -23.56 0.79 -8.37
N ALA A 252 -23.34 1.89 -7.64
CA ALA A 252 -23.97 3.18 -7.90
C ALA A 252 -23.58 3.76 -9.28
N ALA A 253 -22.39 3.42 -9.80
CA ALA A 253 -21.95 3.79 -11.14
C ALA A 253 -22.40 2.80 -12.24
N GLY A 254 -23.22 1.80 -11.90
CA GLY A 254 -23.80 0.82 -12.83
C GLY A 254 -22.94 -0.41 -13.08
N VAL A 255 -21.93 -0.68 -12.24
CA VAL A 255 -21.07 -1.86 -12.35
C VAL A 255 -21.75 -3.08 -11.73
N THR A 256 -21.69 -4.22 -12.40
CA THR A 256 -22.15 -5.50 -11.85
C THR A 256 -20.99 -6.21 -11.15
N LEU A 257 -21.15 -6.52 -9.87
CA LEU A 257 -20.12 -7.16 -9.07
C LEU A 257 -20.73 -8.05 -7.97
N GLU A 258 -19.88 -8.89 -7.38
CA GLU A 258 -20.17 -9.76 -6.24
C GLU A 258 -19.16 -9.48 -5.13
N GLU A 259 -19.64 -9.32 -3.91
CA GLU A 259 -18.80 -9.10 -2.71
C GLU A 259 -18.47 -10.42 -2.02
N PHE A 260 -17.20 -10.60 -1.67
CA PHE A 260 -16.73 -11.63 -0.76
C PHE A 260 -16.22 -11.02 0.54
N GLU A 261 -16.00 -11.84 1.56
CA GLU A 261 -15.38 -11.40 2.81
C GLU A 261 -13.99 -10.78 2.58
N ASP A 262 -13.26 -11.22 1.57
CA ASP A 262 -11.86 -10.89 1.31
C ASP A 262 -11.62 -10.29 -0.08
N GLY A 263 -12.64 -9.77 -0.74
CA GLY A 263 -12.47 -9.16 -2.05
C GLY A 263 -13.76 -8.98 -2.85
N LEU A 264 -13.60 -8.76 -4.16
CA LEU A 264 -14.70 -8.57 -5.10
C LEU A 264 -14.50 -9.42 -6.37
N ALA A 265 -15.60 -9.86 -6.98
CA ALA A 265 -15.63 -10.25 -8.38
C ALA A 265 -16.39 -9.21 -9.19
N ILE A 266 -15.79 -8.69 -10.26
CA ILE A 266 -16.31 -7.55 -11.02
C ILE A 266 -16.50 -7.96 -12.48
N THR A 267 -17.71 -7.79 -13.01
CA THR A 267 -18.02 -7.98 -14.43
C THR A 267 -17.78 -6.68 -15.16
N GLY A 268 -16.73 -6.64 -15.98
CA GLY A 268 -16.31 -5.44 -16.68
C GLY A 268 -17.13 -5.14 -17.93
N SER A 269 -17.14 -3.88 -18.32
CA SER A 269 -17.94 -3.34 -19.43
C SER A 269 -17.30 -3.51 -20.82
N ALA A 270 -16.13 -4.16 -20.90
CA ALA A 270 -15.32 -4.29 -22.11
C ALA A 270 -15.02 -2.93 -22.76
N GLY A 271 -14.53 -1.98 -21.95
CA GLY A 271 -14.15 -0.62 -22.36
C GLY A 271 -15.31 0.34 -22.58
N LYS A 272 -16.57 -0.12 -22.44
CA LYS A 272 -17.73 0.80 -22.55
C LYS A 272 -17.79 1.72 -21.33
N PRO A 273 -18.07 3.02 -21.52
CA PRO A 273 -18.18 3.94 -20.39
C PRO A 273 -19.23 3.47 -19.38
N LEU A 274 -18.89 3.61 -18.09
CA LEU A 274 -19.78 3.32 -16.97
C LEU A 274 -21.03 4.21 -17.04
N ALA A 275 -22.14 3.79 -16.43
CA ALA A 275 -23.36 4.59 -16.45
C ALA A 275 -23.15 5.96 -15.76
N GLY A 276 -22.36 5.98 -14.69
CA GLY A 276 -22.16 7.18 -13.88
C GLY A 276 -23.45 7.59 -13.16
N ASN A 277 -23.71 8.89 -13.05
CA ASN A 277 -24.81 9.46 -12.25
C ASN A 277 -24.81 8.97 -10.80
N ALA A 278 -23.61 8.73 -10.26
CA ALA A 278 -23.40 8.13 -8.96
C ALA A 278 -23.12 9.19 -7.91
N GLN A 279 -23.57 8.94 -6.68
CA GLN A 279 -23.17 9.65 -5.48
C GLN A 279 -22.33 8.70 -4.62
N VAL A 280 -21.07 9.05 -4.39
CA VAL A 280 -20.08 8.21 -3.71
C VAL A 280 -19.77 8.82 -2.35
N ALA A 281 -19.94 8.02 -1.31
CA ALA A 281 -19.43 8.35 0.02
C ALA A 281 -17.99 7.85 0.17
N SER A 282 -17.02 8.75 0.23
CA SER A 282 -15.59 8.41 0.34
C SER A 282 -15.21 7.83 1.69
N LYS A 283 -16.04 8.06 2.73
CA LYS A 283 -15.80 7.61 4.11
C LYS A 283 -14.46 8.10 4.68
N LEU A 284 -14.05 9.32 4.29
CA LEU A 284 -12.77 9.92 4.62
C LEU A 284 -11.55 9.14 4.10
N ASP A 285 -11.75 8.25 3.12
CA ASP A 285 -10.70 7.42 2.52
C ASP A 285 -10.25 8.02 1.18
N HIS A 286 -9.04 8.57 1.16
CA HIS A 286 -8.46 9.20 -0.01
C HIS A 286 -8.36 8.26 -1.22
N ARG A 287 -8.20 6.95 -1.00
CA ARG A 287 -8.06 5.98 -2.10
C ARG A 287 -9.38 5.69 -2.78
N ILE A 288 -10.47 5.66 -2.01
CA ILE A 288 -11.83 5.57 -2.56
C ILE A 288 -12.12 6.81 -3.42
N ALA A 289 -11.85 7.99 -2.87
CA ALA A 289 -12.06 9.25 -3.59
C ALA A 289 -11.27 9.29 -4.91
N MET A 290 -9.94 9.11 -4.88
CA MET A 290 -9.12 9.13 -6.10
C MET A 290 -9.52 8.04 -7.10
N SER A 291 -9.87 6.83 -6.64
CA SER A 291 -10.32 5.75 -7.54
C SER A 291 -11.60 6.11 -8.28
N MET A 292 -12.57 6.68 -7.57
CA MET A 292 -13.84 7.07 -8.19
C MET A 292 -13.73 8.34 -9.05
N VAL A 293 -12.74 9.21 -8.79
CA VAL A 293 -12.37 10.27 -9.75
C VAL A 293 -11.88 9.66 -11.06
N VAL A 294 -10.95 8.69 -11.00
CA VAL A 294 -10.44 8.00 -12.19
C VAL A 294 -11.55 7.24 -12.92
N ALA A 295 -12.48 6.60 -12.20
CA ALA A 295 -13.64 5.95 -12.79
C ALA A 295 -14.52 6.93 -13.58
N GLY A 296 -14.65 8.17 -13.09
CA GLY A 296 -15.42 9.23 -13.74
C GLY A 296 -14.88 9.66 -15.11
N LEU A 297 -13.58 9.42 -15.38
CA LEU A 297 -12.97 9.72 -16.69
C LEU A 297 -13.53 8.83 -17.81
N CYS A 298 -14.07 7.67 -17.46
CA CYS A 298 -14.72 6.73 -18.38
C CYS A 298 -16.18 6.47 -17.98
N ALA A 299 -16.94 7.52 -17.66
CA ALA A 299 -18.37 7.44 -17.34
C ALA A 299 -19.21 8.31 -18.28
N GLN A 300 -20.46 7.89 -18.56
CA GLN A 300 -21.42 8.66 -19.36
C GLN A 300 -22.02 9.82 -18.56
N GLY A 301 -22.38 9.57 -17.31
CA GLY A 301 -22.86 10.57 -16.36
C GLY A 301 -21.82 10.93 -15.30
N PRO A 302 -22.01 12.06 -14.58
CA PRO A 302 -21.09 12.47 -13.53
C PRO A 302 -21.04 11.46 -12.38
N ILE A 303 -19.85 11.30 -11.78
CA ILE A 303 -19.66 10.63 -10.49
C ILE A 303 -19.32 11.72 -9.48
N THR A 304 -20.22 11.94 -8.52
CA THR A 304 -20.04 12.96 -7.47
C THR A 304 -19.52 12.27 -6.22
N ILE A 305 -18.44 12.80 -5.65
CA ILE A 305 -17.85 12.30 -4.40
C ILE A 305 -18.19 13.32 -3.30
N ASP A 306 -18.68 12.83 -2.16
CA ASP A 306 -19.15 13.67 -1.05
C ASP A 306 -18.05 14.54 -0.42
N ASP A 307 -16.87 13.96 -0.22
CA ASP A 307 -15.71 14.62 0.36
C ASP A 307 -14.40 14.11 -0.24
N VAL A 308 -13.61 15.03 -0.77
CA VAL A 308 -12.28 14.80 -1.36
C VAL A 308 -11.15 15.41 -0.51
N ALA A 309 -11.45 16.08 0.61
CA ALA A 309 -10.44 16.68 1.47
C ALA A 309 -9.33 15.71 1.95
N PRO A 310 -9.60 14.42 2.23
CA PRO A 310 -8.56 13.45 2.59
C PRO A 310 -7.50 13.24 1.52
N VAL A 311 -7.78 13.52 0.24
CA VAL A 311 -6.78 13.39 -0.85
C VAL A 311 -5.54 14.22 -0.57
N ALA A 312 -5.69 15.40 0.04
CA ALA A 312 -4.58 16.28 0.38
C ALA A 312 -3.63 15.71 1.46
N THR A 313 -4.03 14.65 2.16
CA THR A 313 -3.16 14.00 3.17
C THR A 313 -2.13 13.05 2.54
N SER A 314 -2.39 12.55 1.33
CA SER A 314 -1.51 11.60 0.64
C SER A 314 -1.03 12.09 -0.72
N TYR A 315 -1.84 12.85 -1.45
CA TYR A 315 -1.50 13.41 -2.76
C TYR A 315 -2.13 14.81 -2.94
N PRO A 316 -1.54 15.86 -2.33
CA PRO A 316 -2.03 17.24 -2.46
C PRO A 316 -2.24 17.72 -3.90
N ASP A 317 -1.33 17.34 -4.80
CA ASP A 317 -1.33 17.81 -6.18
C ASP A 317 -2.15 16.92 -7.13
N PHE A 318 -2.99 16.01 -6.62
CA PHE A 318 -3.74 15.05 -7.42
C PHE A 318 -4.62 15.73 -8.47
N PHE A 319 -5.46 16.70 -8.07
CA PHE A 319 -6.35 17.39 -9.00
C PHE A 319 -5.61 18.32 -9.96
N GLN A 320 -4.50 18.92 -9.53
CA GLN A 320 -3.64 19.70 -10.43
C GLN A 320 -3.04 18.80 -11.51
N THR A 321 -2.54 17.62 -11.12
CA THR A 321 -2.00 16.63 -12.05
C THR A 321 -3.09 16.13 -13.01
N LEU A 322 -4.29 15.86 -12.50
CA LEU A 322 -5.44 15.45 -13.32
C LEU A 322 -5.76 16.48 -14.40
N ASN A 323 -5.87 17.75 -14.03
CA ASN A 323 -6.19 18.83 -14.96
C ASN A 323 -5.09 18.99 -16.02
N ALA A 324 -3.82 18.92 -15.61
CA ALA A 324 -2.69 19.02 -16.54
C ALA A 324 -2.62 17.87 -17.56
N LEU A 325 -3.14 16.68 -17.21
CA LEU A 325 -3.21 15.54 -18.12
C LEU A 325 -4.45 15.56 -19.03
N ALA A 326 -5.45 16.38 -18.71
CA ALA A 326 -6.71 16.48 -19.46
C ALA A 326 -6.68 17.57 -20.55
N GLU A 327 -5.65 18.42 -20.56
CA GLU A 327 -5.36 19.43 -21.60
C GLU A 327 -4.65 18.83 -22.82
#